data_AF-A0A8H3X8P5-F1
#
_entry.id   AF-A0A8H3X8P5-F1
#
_cell.length_a   1.000
_cell.length_b   1.000
_cell.length_c   1.000
_cell.angle_alpha   90.00
_cell.angle_beta   90.00
_cell.angle_gamma   90.00
#
_symmetry.space_group_name_H-M   'P 1'
#
loop_
_entity.id
_entity.type
_entity.pdbx_description
1 polymer ?
#
loop_
_entity_poly.entity_id
_entity_poly.type
_entity_poly.pdbx_seq_one_letter_code
_entity_poly.pdbx_strand_id
1 'polypeptide(L)'
;MSSYNDSFEEDESDFVSNVYNYDWSSTSLGPMELFNNNNNKNNDNNKLHTNFRIYAFPTLISIAPDWIAIYNKAWRPLIKSKHPYALGKPVKEIWPDIYEIFVAKYER
;
A
#
# COMPACT_ATOMS: atom_id res chain seq x y z
N MET A 1 -7.93 26.98 20.57
CA MET A 1 -8.47 25.62 20.36
C MET A 1 -8.60 25.34 18.85
N SER A 2 -7.49 25.42 18.09
CA SER A 2 -7.50 25.30 16.62
C SER A 2 -6.28 24.58 16.04
N SER A 3 -5.19 24.40 16.79
CA SER A 3 -3.95 23.79 16.30
C SER A 3 -4.00 22.26 16.21
N TYR A 4 -4.97 21.61 16.87
CA TYR A 4 -5.09 20.16 16.83
C TYR A 4 -5.66 19.68 15.49
N ASN A 5 -6.72 20.31 14.96
CA ASN A 5 -7.31 19.90 13.68
C ASN A 5 -6.38 20.14 12.49
N ASP A 6 -5.65 21.26 12.45
CA ASP A 6 -4.68 21.54 11.37
C ASP A 6 -3.65 20.42 11.23
N SER A 7 -3.07 19.96 12.34
CA SER A 7 -2.06 18.89 12.29
C SER A 7 -2.59 17.55 11.78
N PHE A 8 -3.86 17.23 12.05
CA PHE A 8 -4.49 15.99 11.57
C PHE A 8 -4.79 16.03 10.07
N GLU A 9 -5.24 17.19 9.57
CA GLU A 9 -5.54 17.43 8.17
C GLU A 9 -4.26 17.50 7.32
N GLU A 10 -3.21 18.16 7.81
CA GLU A 10 -1.88 18.16 7.17
C GLU A 10 -1.31 16.73 7.07
N ASP A 11 -1.36 15.94 8.15
CA ASP A 11 -0.90 14.55 8.16
C ASP A 11 -1.70 13.63 7.22
N GLU A 12 -2.99 13.92 7.00
CA GLU A 12 -3.81 13.18 6.04
C GLU A 12 -3.46 13.56 4.60
N SER A 13 -3.31 14.85 4.34
CA SER A 13 -2.85 15.38 3.06
C SER A 13 -1.49 14.80 2.67
N ASP A 14 -0.53 14.74 3.60
CA ASP A 14 0.82 14.21 3.34
C ASP A 14 0.82 12.72 3.00
N PHE A 15 0.06 11.91 3.74
CA PHE A 15 -0.03 10.48 3.46
C PHE A 15 -0.68 10.24 2.09
N VAL A 16 -1.77 10.94 1.81
CA VAL A 16 -2.50 10.83 0.55
C VAL A 16 -1.63 11.29 -0.62
N SER A 17 -0.90 12.40 -0.46
CA SER A 17 0.06 12.91 -1.43
C SER A 17 1.17 11.90 -1.73
N ASN A 18 1.74 11.24 -0.70
CA ASN A 18 2.74 10.20 -0.88
C ASN A 18 2.21 9.01 -1.69
N VAL A 19 0.94 8.62 -1.49
CA VAL A 19 0.31 7.54 -2.27
C VAL A 19 0.11 7.97 -3.73
N TYR A 20 -0.45 9.15 -3.98
CA TYR A 20 -0.76 9.59 -5.35
C TYR A 20 0.46 9.98 -6.18
N ASN A 21 1.53 10.47 -5.54
CA ASN A 21 2.77 10.86 -6.22
C ASN A 21 3.77 9.69 -6.38
N TYR A 22 3.47 8.52 -5.82
CA TYR A 22 4.31 7.34 -6.02
C TYR A 22 4.17 6.81 -7.44
N ASP A 23 5.29 6.45 -8.07
CA ASP A 23 5.30 5.85 -9.39
C ASP A 23 4.87 4.38 -9.35
N TRP A 24 3.56 4.15 -9.28
CA TRP A 24 2.97 2.81 -9.29
C TRP A 24 3.23 2.05 -10.60
N SER A 25 3.48 2.76 -11.71
CA SER A 25 3.76 2.14 -13.00
C SER A 25 5.06 1.34 -13.01
N SER A 26 5.99 1.69 -12.10
CA SER A 26 7.24 0.95 -11.87
C SER A 26 7.07 -0.36 -11.07
N THR A 27 5.87 -0.62 -10.53
CA THR A 27 5.57 -1.83 -9.76
C THR A 27 4.79 -2.85 -10.59
N SER A 28 4.76 -4.11 -10.14
CA SER A 28 3.94 -5.17 -10.78
C SER A 28 2.44 -4.91 -10.74
N LEU A 29 1.97 -3.92 -9.97
CA LEU A 29 0.57 -3.53 -9.91
C LEU A 29 0.15 -2.66 -11.10
N GLY A 30 1.13 -2.07 -11.78
CA GLY A 30 0.88 -1.11 -12.85
C GLY A 30 0.36 0.24 -12.35
N PRO A 31 0.06 1.17 -13.27
CA PRO A 31 -0.39 2.51 -12.93
C PRO A 31 -1.69 2.50 -12.13
N MET A 32 -1.84 3.48 -11.24
CA MET A 32 -2.99 3.59 -10.32
C MET A 32 -4.36 3.69 -11.03
N GLU A 33 -4.38 4.11 -12.30
CA GLU A 33 -5.57 4.10 -13.16
C GLU A 33 -6.16 2.69 -13.37
N LEU A 34 -5.33 1.65 -13.25
CA LEU A 34 -5.77 0.25 -13.36
C LEU A 34 -6.39 -0.26 -12.07
N PHE A 35 -6.23 0.44 -10.94
CA PHE A 35 -6.71 -0.04 -9.65
C PHE A 35 -8.25 -0.02 -9.54
N ASN A 36 -8.94 0.81 -10.34
CA ASN A 36 -10.41 0.98 -10.32
C ASN A 36 -11.11 0.70 -11.66
N ASN A 37 -10.38 0.33 -12.72
CA ASN A 37 -10.98 0.20 -14.04
C ASN A 37 -11.67 -1.16 -14.24
N ASN A 38 -12.98 -1.20 -13.96
CA ASN A 38 -13.89 -2.32 -14.25
C ASN A 38 -14.07 -2.66 -15.75
N ASN A 39 -13.48 -1.89 -16.67
CA ASN A 39 -13.79 -1.96 -18.10
C ASN A 39 -12.80 -2.75 -18.96
N ASN A 40 -11.65 -3.19 -18.42
CA ASN A 40 -10.75 -4.06 -19.18
C ASN A 40 -11.14 -5.53 -19.01
N LYS A 41 -11.84 -6.00 -20.04
CA LYS A 41 -12.30 -7.38 -20.31
C LYS A 41 -11.14 -8.35 -20.65
N ASN A 42 -9.96 -8.14 -20.07
CA ASN A 42 -8.79 -8.97 -20.32
C ASN A 42 -8.52 -9.84 -19.08
N ASN A 43 -8.25 -11.12 -19.36
CA ASN A 43 -8.32 -12.29 -18.48
C ASN A 43 -7.23 -12.37 -17.39
N ASP A 44 -6.90 -11.26 -16.73
CA ASP A 44 -5.91 -11.29 -15.65
C ASP A 44 -6.58 -11.11 -14.29
N ASN A 45 -6.43 -12.13 -13.46
CA ASN A 45 -7.25 -12.45 -12.29
C ASN A 45 -6.97 -11.55 -11.08
N ASN A 46 -6.13 -10.52 -11.22
CA ASN A 46 -5.62 -9.73 -10.11
C ASN A 46 -6.38 -8.40 -9.98
N LYS A 47 -7.69 -8.49 -9.73
CA LYS A 47 -8.53 -7.32 -9.47
C LYS A 47 -8.32 -6.83 -8.05
N LEU A 48 -7.61 -5.72 -7.88
CA LEU A 48 -7.46 -5.09 -6.57
C LEU A 48 -8.69 -4.22 -6.26
N HIS A 49 -9.72 -4.80 -5.63
CA HIS A 49 -10.85 -4.03 -5.10
C HIS A 49 -10.44 -3.29 -3.81
N THR A 50 -9.66 -2.22 -3.93
CA THR A 50 -9.17 -1.45 -2.78
C THR A 50 -10.10 -0.30 -2.41
N ASN A 51 -11.20 -0.61 -1.72
CA ASN A 51 -11.91 0.38 -0.88
C ASN A 51 -11.15 0.60 0.44
N PHE A 52 -9.89 1.03 0.33
CA PHE A 52 -8.96 1.15 1.46
C PHE A 52 -9.24 2.35 2.38
N ARG A 53 -10.14 3.23 1.94
CA ARG A 53 -10.46 4.51 2.57
C ARG A 53 -11.33 4.40 3.84
N ILE A 54 -11.87 3.21 4.18
CA ILE A 54 -12.91 3.05 5.23
C ILE A 54 -12.41 2.34 6.51
N TYR A 55 -11.21 1.76 6.53
CA TYR A 55 -10.75 1.02 7.72
C TYR A 55 -9.90 1.89 8.66
N ALA A 56 -10.46 2.22 9.82
CA ALA A 56 -9.76 2.93 10.91
C ALA A 56 -8.69 2.09 11.62
N PHE A 57 -8.60 0.79 11.32
CA PHE A 57 -7.61 -0.12 11.89
C PHE A 57 -6.36 -0.20 11.03
N PRO A 58 -5.17 -0.39 11.60
CA PRO A 58 -3.95 -0.61 10.84
C PRO A 58 -4.12 -1.83 9.90
N THR A 59 -4.11 -1.58 8.59
CA THR A 59 -4.22 -2.61 7.57
C THR A 59 -3.04 -2.55 6.62
N LEU A 60 -2.43 -3.71 6.36
CA LEU A 60 -1.40 -3.91 5.34
C LEU A 60 -1.83 -5.07 4.44
N ILE A 61 -1.67 -4.88 3.13
CA ILE A 61 -1.95 -5.85 2.08
C ILE A 61 -0.66 -6.07 1.30
N SER A 62 -0.32 -7.34 1.08
CA SER A 62 0.81 -7.73 0.23
C SER A 62 0.27 -8.38 -1.03
N ILE A 63 0.68 -7.89 -2.20
CA ILE A 63 0.08 -8.29 -3.48
C ILE A 63 1.11 -8.99 -4.36
N ALA A 64 0.80 -10.22 -4.76
CA ALA A 64 1.59 -11.01 -5.69
C ALA A 64 1.63 -10.39 -7.11
N PRO A 65 2.64 -10.71 -7.95
CA PRO A 65 3.73 -11.66 -7.71
C PRO A 65 4.88 -11.12 -6.86
N ASP A 66 5.14 -9.81 -6.86
CA ASP A 66 6.30 -9.24 -6.16
C ASP A 66 6.08 -8.98 -4.67
N TRP A 67 4.92 -9.38 -4.15
CA TRP A 67 4.48 -9.14 -2.77
C TRP A 67 4.62 -7.68 -2.37
N ILE A 68 4.07 -6.78 -3.20
CA ILE A 68 4.12 -5.34 -2.98
C ILE A 68 3.27 -4.98 -1.75
N ALA A 69 3.89 -4.28 -0.79
CA ALA A 69 3.22 -3.86 0.44
C ALA A 69 2.47 -2.53 0.26
N ILE A 70 1.16 -2.56 0.49
CA ILE A 70 0.29 -1.39 0.56
C ILE A 70 -0.31 -1.34 1.96
N TYR A 71 -0.18 -0.22 2.66
CA TYR A 71 -0.70 -0.06 4.02
C TYR A 71 -1.37 1.30 4.22
N ASN A 72 -2.27 1.43 5.20
CA ASN A 72 -3.03 2.65 5.45
C ASN A 72 -2.31 3.57 6.42
N LYS A 73 -2.80 4.81 6.56
CA LYS A 73 -2.27 5.78 7.52
C LYS A 73 -2.21 5.22 8.94
N ALA A 74 -3.19 4.42 9.37
CA ALA A 74 -3.20 3.78 10.69
C ALA A 74 -2.00 2.84 10.91
N TRP A 75 -1.34 2.38 9.84
CA TRP A 75 -0.12 1.57 9.90
C TRP A 75 1.16 2.38 10.10
N ARG A 76 1.15 3.70 9.89
CA ARG A 76 2.30 4.62 10.09
C ARG A 76 3.00 4.47 11.46
N PRO A 77 2.30 4.45 12.61
CA PRO A 77 2.95 4.24 13.91
C PRO A 77 3.57 2.86 14.07
N LEU A 78 3.09 1.84 13.34
CA LEU A 78 3.61 0.48 13.42
C LEU A 78 4.88 0.29 12.56
N ILE A 79 4.90 0.89 11.36
CA ILE A 79 6.05 0.81 10.44
C ILE A 79 7.20 1.74 10.81
N LYS A 80 6.92 2.76 11.63
CA LYS A 80 7.88 3.73 12.16
C LYS A 80 8.75 4.31 11.04
N SER A 81 10.08 4.16 11.14
CA SER A 81 11.08 4.78 10.27
C SER A 81 11.06 4.26 8.83
N LYS A 82 10.36 3.16 8.53
CA LYS A 82 10.28 2.67 7.14
C LYS A 82 9.24 3.43 6.31
N HIS A 83 8.36 4.23 6.92
CA HIS A 83 7.52 5.17 6.18
C HIS A 83 8.32 6.44 5.82
N PRO A 84 8.15 7.01 4.59
CA PRO A 84 7.24 6.58 3.52
C PRO A 84 7.81 5.51 2.59
N TYR A 85 9.11 5.23 2.65
CA TYR A 85 9.83 4.35 1.72
C TYR A 85 9.17 2.98 1.49
N ALA A 86 8.61 2.37 2.54
CA ALA A 86 8.00 1.05 2.47
C ALA A 86 6.70 1.00 1.66
N LEU A 87 6.06 2.13 1.36
CA LEU A 87 4.84 2.14 0.58
C LEU A 87 5.15 1.73 -0.87
N GLY A 88 4.45 0.72 -1.38
CA GLY A 88 4.64 0.27 -2.77
C GLY A 88 5.95 -0.49 -3.02
N LYS A 89 6.70 -0.85 -1.96
CA LYS A 89 7.90 -1.68 -2.06
C LYS A 89 7.59 -3.17 -1.85
N PRO A 90 8.37 -4.06 -2.47
CA PRO A 90 8.30 -5.49 -2.18
C PRO A 90 8.53 -5.78 -0.69
N VAL A 91 7.75 -6.72 -0.11
CA VAL A 91 7.94 -7.15 1.28
C VAL A 91 9.37 -7.64 1.54
N LYS A 92 10.04 -8.26 0.55
CA LYS A 92 11.45 -8.67 0.66
C LYS A 92 12.41 -7.52 0.96
N GLU A 93 12.14 -6.32 0.47
CA GLU A 93 12.97 -5.13 0.70
C GLU A 93 12.68 -4.50 2.05
N ILE A 94 11.42 -4.57 2.51
CA ILE A 94 10.97 -3.93 3.75
C ILE A 94 11.23 -4.83 4.96
N TRP A 95 10.94 -6.12 4.87
CA TRP A 95 11.06 -7.13 5.92
C TRP A 95 11.65 -8.43 5.38
N PRO A 96 12.96 -8.46 5.06
CA PRO A 96 13.61 -9.66 4.53
C PRO A 96 13.43 -10.87 5.45
N ASP A 97 13.53 -10.69 6.76
CA ASP A 97 13.40 -11.77 7.75
C ASP A 97 12.02 -12.46 7.75
N ILE A 98 10.96 -11.72 7.40
CA ILE A 98 9.58 -12.23 7.36
C ILE A 98 9.26 -12.79 5.98
N TYR A 99 9.89 -12.24 4.93
CA TYR A 99 9.60 -12.57 3.55
C TYR A 99 9.78 -14.05 3.23
N GLU A 100 10.88 -14.67 3.70
CA GLU A 100 11.13 -16.10 3.46
C GLU A 100 10.02 -17.00 4.03
N ILE A 101 9.55 -16.67 5.25
CA ILE A 101 8.45 -17.37 5.91
C ILE A 101 7.15 -17.18 5.14
N PHE A 102 6.91 -15.95 4.66
CA PHE A 102 5.70 -15.58 3.95
C PHE A 102 5.62 -16.28 2.58
N VAL A 103 6.67 -16.18 1.77
CA VAL A 103 6.73 -16.79 0.42
C VAL A 103 6.57 -18.30 0.49
N ALA A 104 7.32 -18.98 1.38
CA ALA A 104 7.23 -20.43 1.54
C ALA A 104 5.81 -20.93 1.86
N LYS A 105 4.97 -20.07 2.45
CA LYS A 105 3.58 -20.41 2.79
C LYS A 105 2.61 -20.19 1.63
N TYR A 106 2.83 -19.19 0.79
CA TYR A 106 1.85 -18.74 -0.21
C TYR A 106 2.22 -19.09 -1.66
N GLU A 107 3.48 -19.37 -1.98
CA GLU A 107 3.95 -19.78 -3.32
C GLU A 107 4.08 -21.31 -3.48
N ARG A 108 3.07 -22.07 -3.05
CA ARG A 108 3.04 -23.53 -3.27
C ARG A 108 2.72 -23.92 -4.70
#